data_AF-F4R643-F1
#
_entry.id   AF-F4R643-F1
#
_cell.length_a   1.000
_cell.length_b   1.000
_cell.length_c   1.000
_cell.angle_alpha   90.00
_cell.angle_beta   90.00
_cell.angle_gamma   90.00
#
_symmetry.space_group_name_H-M   'P 1'
#
loop_
_entity.id
_entity.type
_entity.pdbx_description
1 polymer ?
#
loop_
_entity_poly.entity_id
_entity_poly.type
_entity_poly.pdbx_seq_one_letter_code
_entity_poly.pdbx_strand_id
1 'polypeptide(L)'
;MDPSTITQMVGRAGRSGNHGLGIMFVEPNRPSGKNKISEFEEGKEMGDDERMDALAITPVCLRVALSIDNLAFRFGYIPLSVDDSRYKEEIARQQAAWMPNCTCSNCEPEGAVQLINAFRKTSKSDLSHLISTPVLDLSNPLESTLPYLWYPPKLVVSTIKPLICKKDDPIRLKEDFVELAVSLVGHFEILYRKSPLKNCGVAPDVLFNREHAWLIVKNYKLILDGLCLRKLLGSQAVPGIFQMINTCIQLWLHSDAYAHLELEMDMAQVEEDQNYLDDMLIEAEYEAEKQVQLLRKADEARAVEARKAARLEKAAEKYEKEELARESRRKKMEGKQTVVRDVMTSHEVCHFTWIYCYKYSSLTSVSMAEELNRVTSASGPPNLNLLYLFFRASSVRMFWNCVIPKV
;
A
#
# COMPACT_ATOMS: atom_id res chain seq x y z
N MET A 1 -30.99 1.16 -21.79
CA MET A 1 -30.78 2.57 -22.24
C MET A 1 -31.05 2.57 -23.72
N ASP A 2 -31.88 3.47 -24.24
CA ASP A 2 -32.23 3.45 -25.68
C ASP A 2 -31.07 4.03 -26.53
N PRO A 3 -30.55 3.29 -27.52
CA PRO A 3 -29.53 3.76 -28.46
C PRO A 3 -29.89 5.07 -29.17
N SER A 4 -31.17 5.33 -29.46
CA SER A 4 -31.56 6.57 -30.15
C SER A 4 -31.19 7.82 -29.32
N THR A 5 -31.15 7.71 -27.99
CA THR A 5 -30.72 8.79 -27.09
C THR A 5 -29.23 9.10 -27.28
N ILE A 6 -28.40 8.09 -27.56
CA ILE A 6 -26.98 8.27 -27.90
C ILE A 6 -26.86 9.03 -29.22
N THR A 7 -27.62 8.65 -30.24
CA THR A 7 -27.58 9.35 -31.53
C THR A 7 -28.09 10.79 -31.43
N GLN A 8 -29.08 11.06 -30.57
CA GLN A 8 -29.51 12.43 -30.25
C GLN A 8 -28.43 13.27 -29.55
N MET A 9 -27.55 12.65 -28.75
CA MET A 9 -26.40 13.33 -28.15
C MET A 9 -25.30 13.55 -29.19
N VAL A 10 -24.96 12.54 -30.00
CA VAL A 10 -23.95 12.63 -31.08
C VAL A 10 -24.36 13.65 -32.15
N GLY A 11 -25.62 13.66 -32.60
CA GLY A 11 -26.15 14.63 -33.57
C GLY A 11 -26.31 16.07 -33.06
N ARG A 12 -26.02 16.33 -31.77
CA ARG A 12 -25.85 17.69 -31.23
C ARG A 12 -24.39 18.14 -31.28
N ALA A 13 -23.43 17.22 -31.29
CA ALA A 13 -22.00 17.50 -31.42
C ALA A 13 -21.68 17.89 -32.88
N GLY A 14 -21.32 19.16 -33.09
CA GLY A 14 -20.99 19.71 -34.40
C GLY A 14 -22.10 20.52 -35.08
N ARG A 15 -23.14 20.93 -34.33
CA ARG A 15 -24.06 21.98 -34.79
C ARG A 15 -23.28 23.26 -35.13
N SER A 16 -23.75 23.96 -36.17
CA SER A 16 -23.13 25.17 -36.73
C SER A 16 -21.78 24.97 -37.45
N GLY A 17 -21.46 23.74 -37.90
CA GLY A 17 -20.27 23.48 -38.72
C GLY A 17 -18.96 23.35 -37.94
N ASN A 18 -19.03 23.41 -36.60
CA ASN A 18 -17.88 23.10 -35.73
C ASN A 18 -17.63 21.59 -35.70
N HIS A 19 -16.40 21.18 -35.40
CA HIS A 19 -16.10 19.75 -35.26
C HIS A 19 -16.62 19.20 -33.92
N GLY A 20 -17.29 18.05 -33.96
CA GLY A 20 -17.85 17.38 -32.78
C GLY A 20 -17.10 16.10 -32.40
N LEU A 21 -16.75 15.96 -31.12
CA LEU A 21 -16.14 14.75 -30.57
C LEU A 21 -17.13 13.98 -29.67
N GLY A 22 -17.43 12.74 -30.04
CA GLY A 22 -18.15 11.79 -29.19
C GLY A 22 -17.19 10.74 -28.63
N ILE A 23 -17.18 10.56 -27.30
CA ILE A 23 -16.42 9.50 -26.63
C ILE A 23 -17.41 8.56 -25.97
N MET A 24 -17.36 7.28 -26.33
CA MET A 24 -18.22 6.23 -25.76
C MET A 24 -17.37 5.27 -24.94
N PHE A 25 -17.68 5.19 -23.65
CA PHE A 25 -17.13 4.18 -22.76
C PHE A 25 -18.00 2.93 -22.86
N VAL A 26 -17.41 1.84 -23.31
CA VAL A 26 -18.08 0.56 -23.56
C VAL A 26 -17.39 -0.51 -22.72
N GLU A 27 -18.17 -1.37 -22.06
CA GLU A 27 -17.63 -2.54 -21.36
C GLU A 27 -17.14 -3.56 -22.39
N PRO A 28 -15.88 -4.06 -22.32
CA PRO A 28 -15.36 -5.06 -23.27
C PRO A 28 -16.04 -6.43 -23.17
N ASN A 29 -16.80 -6.66 -22.09
CA ASN A 29 -17.68 -7.80 -21.88
C ASN A 29 -18.79 -7.38 -20.91
N ARG A 30 -20.04 -7.28 -21.39
CA ARG A 30 -21.22 -6.96 -20.59
C ARG A 30 -21.78 -8.25 -19.96
N PRO A 31 -21.85 -8.38 -18.63
CA PRO A 31 -22.51 -9.51 -17.99
C PRO A 31 -23.97 -9.61 -18.44
N SER A 32 -24.43 -10.81 -18.82
CA SER A 32 -25.75 -11.08 -19.44
C SER A 32 -26.06 -10.41 -20.78
N GLY A 33 -25.13 -9.64 -21.37
CA GLY A 33 -25.26 -9.08 -22.72
C GLY A 33 -24.70 -10.01 -23.81
N LYS A 34 -24.93 -9.65 -25.07
CA LYS A 34 -24.28 -10.25 -26.23
C LYS A 34 -22.92 -9.60 -26.47
N ASN A 35 -21.88 -10.43 -26.57
CA ASN A 35 -20.48 -10.00 -26.59
C ASN A 35 -19.73 -10.46 -27.85
N LYS A 36 -20.39 -11.21 -28.75
CA LYS A 36 -19.85 -11.64 -30.05
C LYS A 36 -20.87 -11.44 -31.15
N ILE A 37 -20.39 -11.17 -32.36
CA ILE A 37 -21.25 -11.00 -33.56
C ILE A 37 -22.09 -12.27 -33.82
N SER A 38 -21.55 -13.46 -33.53
CA SER A 38 -22.24 -14.74 -33.67
C SER A 38 -23.40 -14.97 -32.70
N GLU A 39 -23.63 -14.08 -31.72
CA GLU A 39 -24.74 -14.16 -30.76
C GLU A 39 -25.98 -13.36 -31.25
N PHE A 40 -25.86 -12.73 -32.43
CA PHE A 40 -26.92 -11.99 -33.11
C PHE A 40 -27.48 -12.79 -34.28
N GLU A 41 -28.81 -12.80 -34.40
CA GLU A 41 -29.54 -13.46 -35.49
C GLU A 41 -29.74 -12.45 -36.62
N GLU A 42 -29.30 -12.78 -37.84
CA GLU A 42 -29.42 -11.90 -39.00
C GLU A 42 -30.90 -11.73 -39.42
N GLY A 43 -31.31 -10.49 -39.70
CA GLY A 43 -32.67 -10.18 -40.16
C GLY A 43 -33.75 -10.12 -39.07
N LYS A 44 -33.40 -10.24 -37.79
CA LYS A 44 -34.34 -10.13 -36.66
C LYS A 44 -34.39 -8.71 -36.09
N GLU A 45 -35.58 -8.29 -35.65
CA GLU A 45 -35.75 -7.05 -34.90
C GLU A 45 -34.97 -7.09 -33.59
N MET A 46 -34.23 -6.01 -33.30
CA MET A 46 -33.33 -5.94 -32.13
C MET A 46 -33.98 -5.12 -31.01
N GLY A 47 -34.09 -5.72 -29.82
CA GLY A 47 -34.52 -4.97 -28.63
C GLY A 47 -33.47 -3.92 -28.20
N ASP A 48 -33.86 -2.91 -27.42
CA ASP A 48 -32.98 -1.82 -26.94
C ASP A 48 -31.63 -2.32 -26.38
N ASP A 49 -31.66 -3.36 -25.55
CA ASP A 49 -30.45 -3.96 -24.98
C ASP A 49 -29.58 -4.66 -26.04
N GLU A 50 -30.19 -5.37 -27.00
CA GLU A 50 -29.44 -6.00 -28.09
C GLU A 50 -28.83 -4.94 -29.03
N ARG A 51 -29.53 -3.82 -29.28
CA ARG A 51 -29.01 -2.69 -30.06
C ARG A 51 -27.82 -2.04 -29.35
N MET A 52 -27.88 -1.88 -28.03
CA MET A 52 -26.74 -1.42 -27.23
C MET A 52 -25.53 -2.37 -27.31
N ASP A 53 -25.78 -3.68 -27.19
CA ASP A 53 -24.75 -4.71 -27.29
C ASP A 53 -24.13 -4.78 -28.70
N ALA A 54 -24.94 -4.60 -29.76
CA ALA A 54 -24.46 -4.52 -31.13
C ALA A 54 -23.65 -3.24 -31.38
N LEU A 55 -24.06 -2.09 -30.85
CA LEU A 55 -23.31 -0.84 -30.94
C LEU A 55 -21.94 -0.94 -30.24
N ALA A 56 -21.87 -1.71 -29.14
CA ALA A 56 -20.64 -2.00 -28.42
C ALA A 56 -19.62 -2.79 -29.25
N ILE A 57 -20.07 -3.72 -30.11
CA ILE A 57 -19.18 -4.62 -30.86
C ILE A 57 -19.11 -4.40 -32.37
N THR A 58 -20.03 -3.64 -32.97
CA THR A 58 -20.17 -3.53 -34.44
C THR A 58 -18.84 -3.17 -35.12
N PRO A 59 -18.45 -3.83 -36.21
CA PRO A 59 -17.24 -3.53 -36.97
C PRO A 59 -17.44 -2.40 -37.99
N VAL A 60 -18.68 -1.97 -38.24
CA VAL A 60 -19.00 -1.10 -39.39
C VAL A 60 -18.83 0.40 -39.06
N CYS A 61 -18.87 1.27 -40.07
CA CYS A 61 -18.83 2.72 -39.87
C CYS A 61 -19.88 3.18 -38.85
N LEU A 62 -19.42 3.73 -37.72
CA LEU A 62 -20.29 4.05 -36.59
C LEU A 62 -21.30 5.16 -36.94
N ARG A 63 -20.93 6.12 -37.81
CA ARG A 63 -21.85 7.15 -38.33
C ARG A 63 -23.02 6.51 -39.10
N VAL A 64 -22.73 5.53 -39.96
CA VAL A 64 -23.73 4.80 -40.74
C VAL A 64 -24.59 3.93 -39.82
N ALA A 65 -23.99 3.24 -38.85
CA ALA A 65 -24.72 2.42 -37.89
C ALA A 65 -25.75 3.23 -37.08
N LEU A 66 -25.34 4.39 -36.53
CA LEU A 66 -26.28 5.27 -35.82
C LEU A 66 -27.34 5.91 -36.75
N SER A 67 -27.00 6.19 -38.02
CA SER A 67 -28.00 6.65 -39.00
C SER A 67 -29.08 5.59 -39.25
N ILE A 68 -28.72 4.30 -39.34
CA ILE A 68 -29.67 3.20 -39.58
C ILE A 68 -30.55 2.95 -38.36
N ASP A 69 -29.99 2.95 -37.15
CA ASP A 69 -30.76 2.87 -35.89
C ASP A 69 -31.77 4.03 -35.76
N ASN A 70 -31.36 5.25 -36.11
CA ASN A 70 -32.23 6.44 -36.09
C ASN A 70 -33.38 6.40 -37.12
N LEU A 71 -33.34 5.54 -38.13
CA LEU A 71 -34.47 5.29 -39.03
C LEU A 71 -35.48 4.33 -38.38
N ALA A 72 -35.71 4.50 -37.07
CA ALA A 72 -36.44 3.61 -36.18
C ALA A 72 -37.89 3.31 -36.60
N PHE A 73 -38.50 4.18 -37.40
CA PHE A 73 -39.84 3.95 -37.96
C PHE A 73 -39.87 2.93 -39.12
N ARG A 74 -38.70 2.46 -39.60
CA ARG A 74 -38.60 1.48 -40.70
C ARG A 74 -37.67 0.30 -40.42
N PHE A 75 -36.60 0.48 -39.64
CA PHE A 75 -35.55 -0.55 -39.50
C PHE A 75 -35.07 -0.78 -38.06
N GLY A 76 -34.69 0.28 -37.33
CA GLY A 76 -34.46 0.21 -35.88
C GLY A 76 -33.49 -0.90 -35.42
N TYR A 77 -32.30 -1.00 -36.04
CA TYR A 77 -31.28 -1.99 -35.66
C TYR A 77 -29.87 -1.44 -35.89
N ILE A 78 -28.86 -2.10 -35.30
CA ILE A 78 -27.44 -1.77 -35.52
C ILE A 78 -26.83 -2.81 -36.49
N PRO A 79 -26.36 -2.41 -37.68
CA PRO A 79 -25.71 -3.33 -38.61
C PRO A 79 -24.39 -3.87 -38.03
N LEU A 80 -24.18 -5.18 -38.21
CA LEU A 80 -23.00 -5.92 -37.72
C LEU A 80 -22.06 -6.39 -38.85
N SER A 81 -22.45 -6.19 -40.11
CA SER A 81 -21.65 -6.56 -41.29
C SER A 81 -21.57 -5.40 -42.27
N VAL A 82 -20.42 -5.23 -42.93
CA VAL A 82 -20.26 -4.30 -44.05
C VAL A 82 -21.01 -4.77 -45.31
N ASP A 83 -21.42 -6.04 -45.34
CA ASP A 83 -22.17 -6.60 -46.46
C ASP A 83 -23.68 -6.36 -46.39
N ASP A 84 -24.17 -5.87 -45.26
CA ASP A 84 -25.56 -5.48 -45.04
C ASP A 84 -26.05 -4.51 -46.15
N SER A 85 -27.23 -4.81 -46.70
CA SER A 85 -27.78 -4.06 -47.84
C SER A 85 -28.15 -2.62 -47.47
N ARG A 86 -28.67 -2.38 -46.25
CA ARG A 86 -28.97 -1.02 -45.74
C ARG A 86 -27.70 -0.25 -45.42
N TYR A 87 -26.67 -0.93 -44.92
CA TYR A 87 -25.35 -0.32 -44.73
C TYR A 87 -24.77 0.20 -46.05
N LYS A 88 -24.86 -0.58 -47.12
CA LYS A 88 -24.44 -0.18 -48.47
C LYS A 88 -25.30 0.95 -49.04
N GLU A 89 -26.63 0.90 -48.90
CA GLU A 89 -27.55 1.97 -49.31
C GLU A 89 -27.24 3.30 -48.59
N GLU A 90 -27.03 3.28 -47.28
CA GLU A 90 -26.74 4.50 -46.50
C GLU A 90 -25.34 5.06 -46.81
N ILE A 91 -24.33 4.22 -47.09
CA ILE A 91 -23.04 4.70 -47.63
C ILE A 91 -23.26 5.41 -48.97
N ALA A 92 -23.99 4.80 -49.91
CA ALA A 92 -24.25 5.40 -51.21
C ALA A 92 -25.02 6.73 -51.08
N ARG A 93 -25.97 6.82 -50.14
CA ARG A 93 -26.69 8.07 -49.82
C ARG A 93 -25.76 9.14 -49.23
N GLN A 94 -24.84 8.78 -48.33
CA GLN A 94 -23.87 9.73 -47.76
C GLN A 94 -22.89 10.24 -48.83
N GLN A 95 -22.46 9.38 -49.75
CA GLN A 95 -21.62 9.74 -50.90
C GLN A 95 -22.35 10.67 -51.88
N ALA A 96 -23.60 10.35 -52.25
CA ALA A 96 -24.44 11.20 -53.10
C ALA A 96 -24.76 12.56 -52.48
N ALA A 97 -24.81 12.63 -51.14
CA ALA A 97 -24.95 13.86 -50.37
C ALA A 97 -23.61 14.61 -50.13
N TRP A 98 -22.51 14.18 -50.76
CA TRP A 98 -21.16 14.75 -50.62
C TRP A 98 -20.70 14.90 -49.16
N MET A 99 -21.12 13.99 -48.28
CA MET A 99 -20.71 14.01 -46.89
C MET A 99 -19.23 13.63 -46.77
N PRO A 100 -18.44 14.33 -45.92
CA PRO A 100 -17.02 14.02 -45.76
C PRO A 100 -16.81 12.59 -45.23
N ASN A 101 -15.63 12.03 -45.49
CA ASN A 101 -15.25 10.72 -44.96
C ASN A 101 -15.42 10.70 -43.43
N CYS A 102 -15.86 9.54 -42.90
CA CYS A 102 -15.99 9.38 -41.46
C CYS A 102 -14.65 8.98 -40.86
N THR A 103 -14.26 9.61 -39.75
CA THR A 103 -13.04 9.31 -38.98
C THR A 103 -13.38 8.73 -37.60
N CYS A 104 -14.53 8.05 -37.50
CA CYS A 104 -14.87 7.28 -36.30
C CYS A 104 -13.87 6.13 -36.08
N SER A 105 -13.80 5.58 -34.87
CA SER A 105 -12.81 4.55 -34.51
C SER A 105 -12.86 3.25 -35.33
N ASN A 106 -13.94 3.00 -36.09
CA ASN A 106 -14.03 1.88 -37.02
C ASN A 106 -13.61 2.23 -38.46
N CYS A 107 -13.55 3.51 -38.82
CA CYS A 107 -13.11 3.99 -40.13
C CYS A 107 -11.65 4.47 -40.11
N GLU A 108 -11.19 5.02 -38.98
CA GLU A 108 -9.82 5.52 -38.80
C GLU A 108 -9.32 5.14 -37.39
N PRO A 109 -8.95 3.87 -37.16
CA PRO A 109 -8.56 3.39 -35.84
C PRO A 109 -7.27 4.02 -35.33
N GLU A 110 -6.27 4.25 -36.20
CA GLU A 110 -5.01 4.91 -35.84
C GLU A 110 -5.25 6.36 -35.39
N GLY A 111 -6.08 7.11 -36.13
CA GLY A 111 -6.46 8.48 -35.80
C GLY A 111 -7.20 8.56 -34.46
N ALA A 112 -8.13 7.62 -34.20
CA ALA A 112 -8.82 7.53 -32.91
C ALA A 112 -7.86 7.26 -31.73
N VAL A 113 -6.87 6.38 -31.90
CA VAL A 113 -5.85 6.11 -30.86
C VAL A 113 -4.98 7.33 -30.60
N GLN A 114 -4.54 8.03 -31.65
CA GLN A 114 -3.78 9.28 -31.52
C GLN A 114 -4.60 10.36 -30.80
N LEU A 115 -5.87 10.52 -31.16
CA LEU A 115 -6.79 11.47 -30.55
C LEU A 115 -6.99 11.19 -29.04
N ILE A 116 -7.19 9.93 -28.63
CA ILE A 116 -7.28 9.54 -27.20
C ILE A 116 -5.99 9.92 -26.44
N ASN A 117 -4.82 9.66 -27.03
CA ASN A 117 -3.53 9.92 -26.39
C ASN A 117 -3.24 11.42 -26.26
N ALA A 118 -3.58 12.21 -27.29
CA ALA A 118 -3.46 13.65 -27.27
C ALA A 118 -4.46 14.30 -26.29
N PHE A 119 -5.74 13.90 -26.34
CA PHE A 119 -6.82 14.44 -25.51
C PHE A 119 -6.52 14.43 -24.00
N ARG A 120 -5.76 13.44 -23.51
CA ARG A 120 -5.28 13.36 -22.11
C ARG A 120 -4.35 14.51 -21.69
N LYS A 121 -3.71 15.19 -22.64
CA LYS A 121 -2.73 16.27 -22.45
C LYS A 121 -3.24 17.63 -22.92
N THR A 122 -4.34 17.67 -23.68
CA THR A 122 -4.88 18.87 -24.30
C THR A 122 -5.62 19.75 -23.30
N SER A 123 -5.32 21.05 -23.29
CA SER A 123 -6.06 22.01 -22.47
C SER A 123 -7.41 22.37 -23.09
N LYS A 124 -8.28 23.06 -22.35
CA LYS A 124 -9.62 23.44 -22.86
C LYS A 124 -9.55 24.38 -24.08
N SER A 125 -8.54 25.25 -24.19
CA SER A 125 -8.39 26.15 -25.35
C SER A 125 -8.00 25.39 -26.62
N ASP A 126 -7.21 24.34 -26.47
CA ASP A 126 -6.54 23.68 -27.59
C ASP A 126 -7.38 22.51 -28.13
N LEU A 127 -8.47 22.15 -27.43
CA LEU A 127 -9.37 21.07 -27.80
C LEU A 127 -10.03 21.31 -29.17
N SER A 128 -10.43 22.53 -29.49
CA SER A 128 -11.00 22.84 -30.81
C SER A 128 -10.00 22.62 -31.94
N HIS A 129 -8.72 22.91 -31.71
CA HIS A 129 -7.65 22.62 -32.66
C HIS A 129 -7.43 21.11 -32.77
N LEU A 130 -7.30 20.39 -31.65
CA LEU A 130 -7.15 18.95 -31.65
C LEU A 130 -8.27 18.23 -32.43
N ILE A 131 -9.53 18.65 -32.24
CA ILE A 131 -10.68 18.04 -32.91
C ILE A 131 -10.76 18.50 -34.38
N SER A 132 -10.21 19.65 -34.77
CA SER A 132 -10.31 20.15 -36.16
C SER A 132 -9.11 19.78 -37.05
N THR A 133 -7.97 19.41 -36.47
CA THR A 133 -6.80 18.95 -37.23
C THR A 133 -7.05 17.53 -37.74
N PRO A 134 -7.12 17.29 -39.06
CA PRO A 134 -7.14 15.94 -39.60
C PRO A 134 -5.79 15.26 -39.30
N VAL A 135 -5.82 13.96 -39.00
CA VAL A 135 -4.60 13.19 -38.68
C VAL A 135 -3.85 12.91 -39.99
N LEU A 136 -3.08 13.89 -40.45
CA LEU A 136 -2.37 13.82 -41.72
C LEU A 136 -0.86 13.61 -41.56
N ASP A 137 -0.44 12.53 -42.21
CA ASP A 137 0.79 12.41 -42.98
C ASP A 137 2.12 12.09 -42.25
N LEU A 138 2.30 10.80 -41.95
CA LEU A 138 3.58 10.21 -41.54
C LEU A 138 4.64 10.08 -42.67
N SER A 139 4.45 10.74 -43.83
CA SER A 139 5.45 10.73 -44.92
C SER A 139 6.74 11.48 -44.60
N ASN A 140 6.79 12.26 -43.51
CA ASN A 140 7.89 13.17 -43.20
C ASN A 140 8.86 12.56 -42.16
N PRO A 141 10.08 12.10 -42.52
CA PRO A 141 10.95 11.35 -41.60
C PRO A 141 11.52 12.17 -40.44
N LEU A 142 11.32 13.49 -40.45
CA LEU A 142 11.89 14.44 -39.50
C LEU A 142 11.08 14.59 -38.20
N GLU A 143 9.89 13.98 -38.11
CA GLU A 143 9.10 13.88 -36.87
C GLU A 143 9.05 12.45 -36.30
N SER A 144 10.08 11.65 -36.62
CA SER A 144 10.31 10.31 -36.06
C SER A 144 10.65 10.30 -34.55
N THR A 145 10.57 11.45 -33.87
CA THR A 145 10.67 11.63 -32.41
C THR A 145 9.29 11.68 -31.72
N LEU A 146 8.33 10.88 -32.19
CA LEU A 146 7.28 10.34 -31.32
C LEU A 146 7.82 9.11 -30.59
N PRO A 147 8.37 9.24 -29.37
CA PRO A 147 8.98 8.11 -28.67
C PRO A 147 7.94 7.01 -28.41
N TYR A 148 8.31 5.81 -28.85
CA TYR A 148 7.82 4.52 -28.40
C TYR A 148 7.17 4.57 -27.01
N LEU A 149 5.91 4.12 -26.94
CA LEU A 149 5.30 3.49 -25.76
C LEU A 149 5.66 4.16 -24.43
N TRP A 150 5.61 5.49 -24.36
CA TRP A 150 5.78 6.18 -23.10
C TRP A 150 4.55 5.94 -22.22
N TYR A 151 4.72 4.98 -21.30
CA TYR A 151 3.99 4.92 -20.04
C TYR A 151 3.74 6.35 -19.55
N PRO A 152 2.53 6.66 -19.05
CA PRO A 152 2.20 8.02 -18.67
C PRO A 152 3.30 8.56 -17.76
N PRO A 153 3.85 9.77 -18.03
CA PRO A 153 4.76 10.39 -17.09
C PRO A 153 4.02 10.35 -15.76
N LYS A 154 4.65 9.73 -14.74
CA LYS A 154 4.05 9.62 -13.42
C LYS A 154 3.66 11.05 -13.07
N LEU A 155 2.36 11.33 -12.96
CA LEU A 155 1.95 12.48 -12.17
C LEU A 155 2.74 12.35 -10.87
N VAL A 156 3.22 13.46 -10.32
CA VAL A 156 3.66 13.48 -8.93
C VAL A 156 2.39 13.39 -8.07
N VAL A 157 1.78 12.21 -8.14
CA VAL A 157 0.75 11.69 -7.27
C VAL A 157 1.42 11.77 -5.91
N SER A 158 0.97 12.70 -5.06
CA SER A 158 1.51 12.80 -3.70
C SER A 158 1.55 11.39 -3.09
N THR A 159 2.67 11.00 -2.50
CA THR A 159 2.90 9.59 -2.13
C THR A 159 1.88 9.09 -1.09
N ILE A 160 1.22 10.06 -0.44
CA ILE A 160 0.02 9.93 0.40
C ILE A 160 -1.09 9.18 -0.35
N LYS A 161 -1.37 7.97 0.15
CA LYS A 161 -2.53 7.15 -0.22
C LYS A 161 -3.73 7.56 0.63
N PRO A 162 -4.94 7.68 0.06
CA PRO A 162 -6.15 7.92 0.84
C PRO A 162 -6.51 6.70 1.70
N LEU A 163 -6.98 6.95 2.92
CA LEU A 163 -7.55 5.96 3.81
C LEU A 163 -8.99 5.62 3.39
N ILE A 164 -9.38 4.36 3.49
CA ILE A 164 -10.76 3.91 3.20
C ILE A 164 -11.55 3.90 4.52
N CYS A 165 -12.67 4.63 4.57
CA CYS A 165 -13.60 4.57 5.71
C CYS A 165 -14.59 3.43 5.53
N LYS A 166 -14.39 2.31 6.22
CA LYS A 166 -15.36 1.19 6.21
C LYS A 166 -16.64 1.54 6.99
N LYS A 167 -17.69 0.74 6.86
CA LYS A 167 -18.98 0.96 7.55
C LYS A 167 -18.93 0.69 9.05
N ASP A 168 -18.01 -0.17 9.46
CA ASP A 168 -17.67 -0.60 10.82
C ASP A 168 -16.56 0.26 11.47
N ASP A 169 -16.08 1.31 10.80
CA ASP A 169 -14.99 2.15 11.29
C ASP A 169 -15.44 2.95 12.54
N PRO A 170 -14.74 2.86 13.69
CA PRO A 170 -15.15 3.52 14.94
C PRO A 170 -15.37 5.03 14.84
N ILE A 171 -14.74 5.72 13.87
CA ILE A 171 -14.99 7.15 13.66
C ILE A 171 -16.45 7.47 13.31
N ARG A 172 -17.23 6.48 12.84
CA ARG A 172 -18.66 6.66 12.52
C ARG A 172 -19.56 6.72 13.75
N LEU A 173 -19.03 6.44 14.94
CA LEU A 173 -19.74 6.49 16.22
C LEU A 173 -19.35 7.70 17.08
N LYS A 174 -18.23 8.38 16.77
CA LYS A 174 -17.81 9.60 17.48
C LYS A 174 -18.64 10.80 17.03
N GLU A 175 -19.25 11.49 18.00
CA GLU A 175 -20.13 12.64 17.75
C GLU A 175 -19.39 13.75 16.98
N ASP A 176 -18.14 14.05 17.34
CA ASP A 176 -17.33 15.09 16.69
C ASP A 176 -17.17 14.86 15.18
N PHE A 177 -16.95 13.60 14.77
CA PHE A 177 -16.81 13.22 13.36
C PHE A 177 -18.16 13.09 12.64
N VAL A 178 -19.23 12.74 13.37
CA VAL A 178 -20.60 12.74 12.85
C VAL A 178 -21.03 14.16 12.48
N GLU A 179 -20.66 15.19 13.27
CA GLU A 179 -20.97 16.58 12.95
C GLU A 179 -20.39 17.00 11.59
N LEU A 180 -19.09 16.75 11.34
CA LEU A 180 -18.47 17.04 10.06
C LEU A 180 -19.14 16.27 8.90
N ALA A 181 -19.47 14.99 9.11
CA ALA A 181 -20.14 14.17 8.10
C ALA A 181 -21.53 14.75 7.73
N VAL A 182 -22.32 15.15 8.72
CA VAL A 182 -23.64 15.77 8.54
C VAL A 182 -23.51 17.14 7.88
N SER A 183 -22.56 17.96 8.32
CA SER A 183 -22.26 19.29 7.76
C SER A 183 -21.89 19.21 6.28
N LEU A 184 -21.04 18.26 5.88
CA LEU A 184 -20.66 18.04 4.49
C LEU A 184 -21.86 17.71 3.59
N VAL A 185 -22.75 16.81 4.04
CA VAL A 185 -23.96 16.44 3.26
C VAL A 185 -24.94 17.61 3.18
N GLY A 186 -25.18 18.31 4.29
CA GLY A 186 -26.09 19.47 4.33
C GLY A 186 -25.62 20.63 3.44
N HIS A 187 -24.33 20.97 3.49
CA HIS A 187 -23.76 21.98 2.60
C HIS A 187 -23.77 21.54 1.13
N PHE A 188 -23.60 20.25 0.84
CA PHE A 188 -23.72 19.73 -0.51
C PHE A 188 -25.15 19.87 -1.06
N GLU A 189 -26.19 19.61 -0.26
CA GLU A 189 -27.57 19.85 -0.68
C GLU A 189 -27.82 21.33 -1.04
N ILE A 190 -27.28 22.26 -0.26
CA ILE A 190 -27.39 23.70 -0.53
C ILE A 190 -26.68 24.07 -1.84
N LEU A 191 -25.50 23.50 -2.09
CA LEU A 191 -24.75 23.68 -3.35
C LEU A 191 -25.52 23.09 -4.54
N TYR A 192 -26.06 21.88 -4.38
CA TYR A 192 -26.84 21.17 -5.39
C TYR A 192 -28.11 21.95 -5.77
N ARG A 193 -28.86 22.52 -4.81
CA ARG A 193 -30.06 23.33 -5.09
C ARG A 193 -29.77 24.59 -5.92
N LYS A 194 -28.52 25.08 -5.89
CA LYS A 194 -28.04 26.21 -6.72
C LYS A 194 -27.49 25.77 -8.08
N SER A 195 -27.21 24.48 -8.27
CA SER A 195 -26.68 23.90 -9.51
C SER A 195 -27.75 23.79 -10.61
N PRO A 196 -27.40 23.95 -11.91
CA PRO A 196 -28.30 23.63 -13.02
C PRO A 196 -28.71 22.14 -13.05
N LEU A 197 -27.93 21.25 -12.41
CA LEU A 197 -28.20 19.81 -12.37
C LEU A 197 -29.52 19.44 -11.66
N LYS A 198 -30.09 20.34 -10.84
CA LYS A 198 -31.39 20.12 -10.17
C LYS A 198 -32.54 19.81 -11.13
N ASN A 199 -32.44 20.30 -12.37
CA ASN A 199 -33.45 20.09 -13.41
C ASN A 199 -33.23 18.78 -14.20
N CYS A 200 -32.15 18.04 -13.94
CA CYS A 200 -31.77 16.84 -14.67
C CYS A 200 -32.29 15.52 -14.05
N GLY A 201 -33.09 15.59 -12.98
CA GLY A 201 -33.69 14.42 -12.32
C GLY A 201 -32.73 13.53 -11.51
N VAL A 202 -31.43 13.87 -11.47
CA VAL A 202 -30.41 13.12 -10.71
C VAL A 202 -30.42 13.56 -9.25
N ALA A 203 -30.84 12.69 -8.33
CA ALA A 203 -30.89 13.02 -6.89
C ALA A 203 -29.51 13.39 -6.31
N PRO A 204 -29.43 14.29 -5.31
CA PRO A 204 -28.16 14.75 -4.74
C PRO A 204 -27.31 13.61 -4.14
N ASP A 205 -27.93 12.63 -3.48
CA ASP A 205 -27.24 11.48 -2.88
C ASP A 205 -26.48 10.62 -3.93
N VAL A 206 -26.95 10.60 -5.18
CA VAL A 206 -26.25 9.92 -6.30
C VAL A 206 -24.91 10.60 -6.61
N LEU A 207 -24.81 11.92 -6.41
CA LEU A 207 -23.60 12.71 -6.68
C LEU A 207 -22.68 12.83 -5.46
N PHE A 208 -23.25 12.85 -4.25
CA PHE A 208 -22.51 12.94 -2.99
C PHE A 208 -23.34 12.41 -1.81
N ASN A 209 -23.36 11.08 -1.66
CA ASN A 209 -23.92 10.41 -0.48
C ASN A 209 -23.01 10.48 0.76
N ARG A 210 -23.52 9.94 1.88
CA ARG A 210 -22.82 9.79 3.17
C ARG A 210 -21.47 9.07 3.09
N GLU A 211 -21.27 8.11 2.17
CA GLU A 211 -19.98 7.40 2.07
C GLU A 211 -18.87 8.32 1.55
N HIS A 212 -19.19 9.26 0.65
CA HIS A 212 -18.25 10.30 0.23
C HIS A 212 -17.92 11.27 1.37
N ALA A 213 -18.90 11.63 2.20
CA ALA A 213 -18.68 12.45 3.39
C ALA A 213 -17.74 11.72 4.38
N TRP A 214 -18.02 10.45 4.71
CA TRP A 214 -17.17 9.64 5.58
C TRP A 214 -15.75 9.42 5.03
N LEU A 215 -15.59 9.32 3.70
CA LEU A 215 -14.28 9.29 3.06
C LEU A 215 -13.49 10.58 3.28
N ILE A 216 -14.14 11.75 3.21
CA ILE A 216 -13.51 13.04 3.56
C ILE A 216 -13.15 13.09 5.04
N VAL A 217 -14.09 12.75 5.94
CA VAL A 217 -13.87 12.77 7.39
C VAL A 217 -12.68 11.90 7.78
N LYS A 218 -12.55 10.68 7.23
CA LYS A 218 -11.38 9.81 7.53
C LYS A 218 -10.04 10.38 7.02
N ASN A 219 -10.06 11.29 6.05
CA ASN A 219 -8.88 11.85 5.39
C ASN A 219 -8.67 13.34 5.69
N TYR A 220 -9.38 13.96 6.63
CA TYR A 220 -9.35 15.42 6.83
C TYR A 220 -7.93 15.97 7.07
N LYS A 221 -7.13 15.32 7.94
CA LYS A 221 -5.72 15.67 8.17
C LYS A 221 -4.92 15.63 6.86
N LEU A 222 -5.02 14.53 6.12
CA LEU A 222 -4.34 14.39 4.83
C LEU A 222 -4.77 15.46 3.81
N ILE A 223 -6.03 15.89 3.80
CA ILE A 223 -6.53 16.98 2.94
C ILE A 223 -5.89 18.32 3.32
N LEU A 224 -5.75 18.60 4.62
CA LEU A 224 -5.02 19.77 5.14
C LEU A 224 -3.53 19.70 4.78
N ASP A 225 -2.92 18.51 4.84
CA ASP A 225 -1.55 18.21 4.41
C ASP A 225 -1.36 18.23 2.87
N GLY A 226 -2.36 18.67 2.10
CA GLY A 226 -2.27 18.84 0.66
C GLY A 226 -2.67 17.62 -0.19
N LEU A 227 -3.34 16.61 0.38
CA LEU A 227 -3.97 15.53 -0.40
C LEU A 227 -5.04 16.12 -1.32
N CYS A 228 -4.76 16.09 -2.62
CA CYS A 228 -5.70 16.59 -3.62
C CYS A 228 -7.03 15.82 -3.55
N LEU A 229 -8.14 16.53 -3.25
CA LEU A 229 -9.52 15.99 -3.23
C LEU A 229 -9.89 15.23 -4.50
N ARG A 230 -9.24 15.55 -5.63
CA ARG A 230 -9.39 14.86 -6.92
C ARG A 230 -8.97 13.37 -6.89
N LYS A 231 -8.19 12.95 -5.87
CA LYS A 231 -7.85 11.55 -5.59
C LYS A 231 -8.90 10.82 -4.75
N LEU A 232 -9.65 11.54 -3.93
CA LEU A 232 -10.68 10.98 -3.04
C LEU A 232 -12.01 10.83 -3.78
N LEU A 233 -12.42 11.85 -4.53
CA LEU A 233 -13.74 11.94 -5.16
C LEU A 233 -13.71 11.88 -6.69
N GLY A 234 -12.52 11.80 -7.31
CA GLY A 234 -12.39 11.93 -8.76
C GLY A 234 -12.66 13.36 -9.23
N SER A 235 -13.64 13.58 -10.10
CA SER A 235 -13.97 14.90 -10.63
C SER A 235 -14.89 15.70 -9.70
N GLN A 236 -15.05 17.00 -9.96
CA GLN A 236 -16.13 17.79 -9.34
C GLN A 236 -17.45 17.43 -10.02
N ALA A 237 -18.25 16.55 -9.40
CA ALA A 237 -19.60 16.21 -9.90
C ALA A 237 -20.54 17.43 -9.93
N VAL A 238 -20.37 18.36 -8.97
CA VAL A 238 -21.01 19.68 -8.96
C VAL A 238 -19.91 20.75 -8.85
N PRO A 239 -19.92 21.80 -9.70
CA PRO A 239 -18.95 22.89 -9.59
C PRO A 239 -18.92 23.51 -8.19
N GLY A 240 -17.73 23.68 -7.63
CA GLY A 240 -17.54 24.26 -6.30
C GLY A 240 -17.54 23.26 -5.13
N ILE A 241 -17.79 21.97 -5.37
CA ILE A 241 -17.81 20.95 -4.30
C ILE A 241 -16.49 20.89 -3.51
N PHE A 242 -15.33 21.04 -4.17
CA PHE A 242 -14.04 21.06 -3.47
C PHE A 242 -13.84 22.29 -2.58
N GLN A 243 -14.36 23.46 -3.00
CA GLN A 243 -14.33 24.66 -2.17
C GLN A 243 -15.24 24.47 -0.95
N MET A 244 -16.45 23.94 -1.15
CA MET A 244 -17.38 23.59 -0.08
C MET A 244 -16.75 22.61 0.92
N ILE A 245 -16.08 21.54 0.48
CA ILE A 245 -15.41 20.58 1.36
C ILE A 245 -14.37 21.28 2.24
N ASN A 246 -13.49 22.09 1.63
CA ASN A 246 -12.47 22.82 2.38
C ASN A 246 -13.11 23.80 3.38
N THR A 247 -14.18 24.51 3.00
CA THR A 247 -14.93 25.38 3.92
C THR A 247 -15.57 24.60 5.06
N CYS A 248 -16.18 23.44 4.82
CA CYS A 248 -16.76 22.61 5.89
C CYS A 248 -15.70 22.10 6.86
N ILE A 249 -14.54 21.63 6.36
CA ILE A 249 -13.42 21.22 7.22
C ILE A 249 -12.93 22.41 8.04
N GLN A 250 -12.71 23.57 7.42
CA GLN A 250 -12.22 24.77 8.13
C GLN A 250 -13.21 25.29 9.18
N LEU A 251 -14.52 25.27 8.91
CA LEU A 251 -15.54 25.63 9.91
C LEU A 251 -15.54 24.64 11.08
N TRP A 252 -15.44 23.34 10.80
CA TRP A 252 -15.41 22.30 11.82
C TRP A 252 -14.13 22.37 12.69
N LEU A 253 -12.96 22.68 12.13
CA LEU A 253 -11.73 22.91 12.91
C LEU A 253 -11.85 24.05 13.94
N HIS A 254 -12.85 24.93 13.81
CA HIS A 254 -13.12 26.02 14.75
C HIS A 254 -14.44 25.79 15.52
N SER A 255 -14.94 24.55 15.57
CA SER A 255 -16.15 24.16 16.30
C SER A 255 -15.83 23.56 17.67
N ASP A 256 -16.80 23.62 18.58
CA ASP A 256 -16.69 23.02 19.92
C ASP A 256 -16.48 21.49 19.84
N ALA A 257 -17.02 20.83 18.82
CA ALA A 257 -16.81 19.41 18.53
C ALA A 257 -15.33 19.10 18.20
N TYR A 258 -14.65 19.95 17.43
CA TYR A 258 -13.22 19.76 17.19
C TYR A 258 -12.38 20.05 18.43
N ALA A 259 -12.74 21.07 19.22
CA ALA A 259 -12.07 21.33 20.49
C ALA A 259 -12.23 20.17 21.49
N HIS A 260 -13.39 19.52 21.53
CA HIS A 260 -13.61 18.30 22.30
C HIS A 260 -12.72 17.14 21.81
N LEU A 261 -12.67 16.90 20.49
CA LEU A 261 -11.80 15.88 19.90
C LEU A 261 -10.31 16.13 20.17
N GLU A 262 -9.87 17.39 20.16
CA GLU A 262 -8.49 17.79 20.47
C GLU A 262 -8.16 17.54 21.95
N LEU A 263 -9.06 17.88 22.87
CA LEU A 263 -8.94 17.54 24.29
C LEU A 263 -8.92 16.03 24.55
N GLU A 264 -9.76 15.24 23.88
CA GLU A 264 -9.71 13.77 23.97
C GLU A 264 -8.35 13.22 23.52
N MET A 265 -7.80 13.77 22.42
CA MET A 265 -6.49 13.35 21.90
C MET A 265 -5.35 13.71 22.86
N ASP A 266 -5.35 14.93 23.41
CA ASP A 266 -4.33 15.38 24.37
C ASP A 266 -4.39 14.57 25.67
N MET A 267 -5.59 14.27 26.18
CA MET A 267 -5.76 13.40 27.36
C MET A 267 -5.24 11.98 27.12
N ALA A 268 -5.52 11.39 25.95
CA ALA A 268 -5.02 10.07 25.59
C ALA A 268 -3.48 10.04 25.46
N GLN A 269 -2.87 11.10 24.93
CA GLN A 269 -1.41 11.20 24.85
C GLN A 269 -0.78 11.30 26.26
N VAL A 270 -1.38 12.08 27.17
CA VAL A 270 -0.91 12.18 28.56
C VAL A 270 -1.02 10.83 29.29
N GLU A 271 -2.07 10.05 29.03
CA GLU A 271 -2.21 8.69 29.58
C GLU A 271 -1.16 7.73 29.00
N GLU A 272 -0.87 7.77 27.70
CA GLU A 272 0.18 6.95 27.07
C GLU A 272 1.58 7.31 27.60
N ASP A 273 1.88 8.60 27.72
CA ASP A 273 3.15 9.10 28.29
C ASP A 273 3.31 8.70 29.77
N GLN A 274 2.23 8.71 30.56
CA GLN A 274 2.23 8.25 31.95
C GLN A 274 2.49 6.75 32.07
N ASN A 275 1.79 5.93 31.28
CA ASN A 275 2.00 4.48 31.27
C ASN A 275 3.45 4.12 30.91
N TYR A 276 4.05 4.81 29.93
CA TYR A 276 5.45 4.63 29.57
C TYR A 276 6.43 4.98 30.71
N LEU A 277 6.16 6.06 31.46
CA LEU A 277 6.97 6.43 32.62
C LEU A 277 6.81 5.45 33.79
N ASP A 278 5.61 4.93 34.02
CA ASP A 278 5.34 3.94 35.06
C ASP A 278 6.02 2.59 34.74
N ASP A 279 5.98 2.13 33.48
CA ASP A 279 6.72 0.94 33.04
C ASP A 279 8.24 1.10 33.27
N MET A 280 8.81 2.26 32.94
CA MET A 280 10.22 2.56 33.21
C MET A 280 10.56 2.55 34.72
N LEU A 281 9.66 3.02 35.58
CA LEU A 281 9.84 3.01 37.03
C LEU A 281 9.81 1.57 37.58
N ILE A 282 8.87 0.74 37.11
CA ILE A 282 8.76 -0.67 37.49
C ILE A 282 10.02 -1.46 37.12
N GLU A 283 10.56 -1.25 35.90
CA GLU A 283 11.81 -1.87 35.48
C GLU A 283 12.99 -1.43 36.37
N ALA A 284 13.11 -0.13 36.69
CA ALA A 284 14.17 0.40 37.54
C ALA A 284 14.10 -0.12 38.99
N GLU A 285 12.90 -0.24 39.58
CA GLU A 285 12.70 -0.83 40.90
C GLU A 285 13.11 -2.31 40.91
N TYR A 286 12.69 -3.08 39.91
CA TYR A 286 13.06 -4.49 39.77
C TYR A 286 14.57 -4.70 39.63
N GLU A 287 15.26 -3.84 38.86
CA GLU A 287 16.73 -3.86 38.79
C GLU A 287 17.38 -3.53 40.15
N ALA A 288 16.88 -2.52 40.86
CA ALA A 288 17.39 -2.15 42.17
C ALA A 288 17.22 -3.28 43.21
N GLU A 289 16.05 -3.93 43.26
CA GLU A 289 15.82 -5.11 44.11
C GLU A 289 16.81 -6.24 43.80
N LYS A 290 17.03 -6.51 42.51
CA LYS A 290 17.98 -7.53 42.05
C LYS A 290 19.41 -7.22 42.48
N GLN A 291 19.84 -5.95 42.43
CA GLN A 291 21.14 -5.53 42.96
C GLN A 291 21.24 -5.73 44.47
N VAL A 292 20.21 -5.35 45.24
CA VAL A 292 20.15 -5.57 46.70
C VAL A 292 20.23 -7.07 47.04
N GLN A 293 19.52 -7.93 46.29
CA GLN A 293 19.62 -9.38 46.47
C GLN A 293 21.01 -9.94 46.16
N LEU A 294 21.69 -9.43 45.13
CA LEU A 294 23.06 -9.82 44.79
C LEU A 294 24.05 -9.41 45.89
N LEU A 295 23.94 -8.18 46.40
CA LEU A 295 24.74 -7.70 47.53
C LEU A 295 24.53 -8.56 48.78
N ARG A 296 23.27 -8.87 49.13
CA ARG A 296 22.97 -9.71 50.29
C ARG A 296 23.56 -11.12 50.18
N LYS A 297 23.48 -11.74 48.99
CA LYS A 297 24.13 -13.03 48.71
C LYS A 297 25.66 -12.96 48.81
N ALA A 298 26.26 -11.85 48.40
CA ALA A 298 27.71 -11.63 48.54
C ALA A 298 28.12 -11.46 50.03
N ASP A 299 27.33 -10.76 50.85
CA ASP A 299 27.56 -10.66 52.30
C ASP A 299 27.38 -12.00 53.02
N GLU A 300 26.35 -12.76 52.68
CA GLU A 300 26.14 -14.13 53.18
C GLU A 300 27.35 -15.02 52.83
N ALA A 301 27.88 -14.94 51.61
CA ALA A 301 29.07 -15.66 51.19
C ALA A 301 30.34 -15.22 51.95
N ARG A 302 30.60 -13.91 52.07
CA ARG A 302 31.70 -13.35 52.88
C ARG A 302 31.65 -13.83 54.33
N ALA A 303 30.46 -13.85 54.94
CA ALA A 303 30.28 -14.34 56.30
C ALA A 303 30.56 -15.85 56.44
N VAL A 304 30.22 -16.65 55.42
CA VAL A 304 30.55 -18.09 55.37
C VAL A 304 32.06 -18.30 55.23
N GLU A 305 32.74 -17.51 54.39
CA GLU A 305 34.20 -17.59 54.22
C GLU A 305 34.95 -17.18 55.48
N ALA A 306 34.57 -16.08 56.13
CA ALA A 306 35.12 -15.68 57.42
C ALA A 306 34.97 -16.77 58.50
N ARG A 307 33.80 -17.43 58.55
CA ARG A 307 33.56 -18.59 59.43
C ARG A 307 34.43 -19.81 59.08
N LYS A 308 34.77 -20.03 57.81
CA LYS A 308 35.70 -21.09 57.38
C LYS A 308 37.14 -20.75 57.77
N ALA A 309 37.58 -19.51 57.52
CA ALA A 309 38.91 -19.02 57.89
C ALA A 309 39.16 -19.14 59.39
N ALA A 310 38.24 -18.64 60.23
CA ALA A 310 38.35 -18.74 61.70
C ALA A 310 38.32 -20.19 62.23
N ARG A 311 37.76 -21.15 61.47
CA ARG A 311 37.86 -22.59 61.80
C ARG A 311 39.22 -23.17 61.44
N LEU A 312 39.79 -22.77 60.31
CA LEU A 312 41.13 -23.19 59.88
C LEU A 312 42.22 -22.64 60.82
N GLU A 313 42.12 -21.37 61.21
CA GLU A 313 43.01 -20.72 62.17
C GLU A 313 43.00 -21.44 63.52
N LYS A 314 41.82 -21.71 64.09
CA LYS A 314 41.69 -22.50 65.33
C LYS A 314 42.21 -23.93 65.21
N ALA A 315 42.14 -24.54 64.03
CA ALA A 315 42.71 -25.86 63.77
C ALA A 315 44.24 -25.80 63.70
N ALA A 316 44.81 -24.76 63.08
CA ALA A 316 46.25 -24.51 63.04
C ALA A 316 46.83 -24.24 64.44
N GLU A 317 46.21 -23.36 65.23
CA GLU A 317 46.60 -23.14 66.64
C GLU A 317 46.60 -24.45 67.45
N LYS A 318 45.60 -25.31 67.26
CA LYS A 318 45.51 -26.61 67.94
C LYS A 318 46.65 -27.53 67.51
N TYR A 319 46.96 -27.55 66.21
CA TYR A 319 48.06 -28.34 65.66
C TYR A 319 49.42 -27.87 66.21
N GLU A 320 49.68 -26.57 66.26
CA GLU A 320 50.92 -26.02 66.85
C GLU A 320 51.05 -26.36 68.35
N LYS A 321 49.95 -26.25 69.11
CA LYS A 321 49.91 -26.65 70.53
C LYS A 321 50.17 -28.16 70.70
N GLU A 322 49.68 -29.01 69.79
CA GLU A 322 49.95 -30.45 69.78
C GLU A 322 51.41 -30.78 69.40
N GLU A 323 52.00 -30.09 68.42
CA GLU A 323 53.41 -30.26 68.05
C GLU A 323 54.36 -29.79 69.16
N LEU A 324 54.13 -28.62 69.77
CA LEU A 324 54.87 -28.17 70.95
C LEU A 324 54.77 -29.18 72.11
N ALA A 325 53.59 -29.78 72.31
CA ALA A 325 53.42 -30.86 73.28
C ALA A 325 54.20 -32.13 72.89
N ARG A 326 54.22 -32.53 71.62
CA ARG A 326 55.00 -33.66 71.09
C ARG A 326 56.51 -33.43 71.26
N GLU A 327 57.02 -32.26 70.89
CA GLU A 327 58.42 -31.89 71.12
C GLU A 327 58.81 -31.94 72.61
N SER A 328 57.96 -31.41 73.49
CA SER A 328 58.23 -31.44 74.94
C SER A 328 58.29 -32.88 75.48
N ARG A 329 57.49 -33.79 74.92
CA ARG A 329 57.55 -35.23 75.23
C ARG A 329 58.82 -35.86 74.66
N ARG A 330 59.24 -35.49 73.44
CA ARG A 330 60.48 -35.99 72.81
C ARG A 330 61.71 -35.58 73.60
N LYS A 331 61.82 -34.30 73.99
CA LYS A 331 62.89 -33.77 74.87
C LYS A 331 62.93 -34.48 76.24
N LYS A 332 61.77 -34.86 76.81
CA LYS A 332 61.68 -35.69 78.03
C LYS A 332 62.09 -37.15 77.84
N MET A 333 62.02 -37.69 76.61
CA MET A 333 62.49 -39.04 76.27
C MET A 333 64.00 -39.04 75.98
N GLU A 334 64.48 -38.06 75.21
CA GLU A 334 65.92 -37.83 74.95
C GLU A 334 66.70 -37.59 76.25
N GLY A 335 66.13 -36.83 77.19
CA GLY A 335 66.68 -36.64 78.55
C GLY A 335 66.64 -37.88 79.47
N LYS A 336 66.01 -38.99 79.05
CA LYS A 336 66.17 -40.31 79.69
C LYS A 336 67.17 -41.20 78.97
N GLN A 337 67.46 -40.92 77.69
CA GLN A 337 68.40 -41.70 76.89
C GLN A 337 69.87 -41.28 77.13
N THR A 338 70.10 -40.10 77.73
CA THR A 338 71.41 -39.65 78.23
C THR A 338 71.86 -40.33 79.53
N VAL A 339 71.02 -41.15 80.18
CA VAL A 339 71.37 -41.88 81.43
C VAL A 339 71.85 -43.31 81.17
N VAL A 340 71.84 -43.79 79.92
CA VAL A 340 72.20 -45.18 79.55
C VAL A 340 73.27 -45.20 78.45
N ARG A 341 74.25 -44.28 78.51
CA ARG A 341 75.37 -44.23 77.54
C ARG A 341 76.78 -44.27 78.12
N ASP A 342 76.91 -44.35 79.45
CA ASP A 342 78.11 -44.87 80.09
C ASP A 342 77.87 -46.33 80.47
N VAL A 343 78.24 -47.24 79.55
CA VAL A 343 78.70 -48.64 79.76
C VAL A 343 78.69 -49.37 78.39
N MET A 344 79.74 -50.16 78.16
CA MET A 344 80.02 -51.04 77.00
C MET A 344 80.51 -50.39 75.69
N THR A 345 81.84 -50.37 75.60
CA THR A 345 82.65 -50.40 74.37
C THR A 345 82.66 -51.80 73.71
N SER A 346 83.16 -51.84 72.47
CA SER A 346 83.68 -53.01 71.70
C SER A 346 82.71 -54.00 71.02
N HIS A 347 82.60 -53.88 69.69
CA HIS A 347 82.85 -54.87 68.61
C HIS A 347 82.14 -54.36 67.33
N GLU A 348 82.87 -53.81 66.36
CA GLU A 348 83.48 -54.48 65.18
C GLU A 348 82.63 -54.39 63.88
N VAL A 349 83.08 -53.47 63.02
CA VAL A 349 83.22 -53.57 61.55
C VAL A 349 82.21 -54.38 60.72
N CYS A 350 81.41 -53.69 59.89
CA CYS A 350 81.53 -53.85 58.42
C CYS A 350 80.86 -52.71 57.60
N HIS A 351 81.40 -52.45 56.41
CA HIS A 351 80.94 -51.45 55.43
C HIS A 351 79.68 -51.92 54.65
N PHE A 352 78.83 -51.00 54.16
CA PHE A 352 78.69 -50.69 52.71
C PHE A 352 77.74 -49.50 52.40
N THR A 353 78.35 -48.38 52.02
CA THR A 353 78.09 -47.50 50.86
C THR A 353 76.66 -47.22 50.31
N TRP A 354 76.21 -45.97 50.48
CA TRP A 354 75.46 -45.05 49.55
C TRP A 354 74.23 -45.51 48.72
N ILE A 355 73.18 -44.66 48.70
CA ILE A 355 72.79 -43.80 47.55
C ILE A 355 71.77 -42.70 47.98
N TYR A 356 71.62 -41.66 47.16
CA TYR A 356 71.16 -40.30 47.47
C TYR A 356 69.73 -39.93 46.97
N CYS A 357 69.29 -38.72 47.37
CA CYS A 357 68.38 -37.77 46.68
C CYS A 357 66.83 -37.82 46.84
N TYR A 358 66.28 -36.76 47.48
CA TYR A 358 65.57 -35.61 46.86
C TYR A 358 64.77 -35.85 45.55
N LYS A 359 63.63 -35.19 45.23
CA LYS A 359 63.29 -33.76 45.42
C LYS A 359 61.81 -33.42 45.08
N TYR A 360 61.28 -32.37 45.70
CA TYR A 360 60.38 -31.29 45.20
C TYR A 360 59.24 -31.54 44.17
N SER A 361 58.01 -31.24 44.60
CA SER A 361 57.21 -30.01 44.30
C SER A 361 56.77 -29.61 42.87
N SER A 362 55.68 -28.82 42.85
CA SER A 362 55.27 -27.80 41.86
C SER A 362 54.59 -28.28 40.57
N LEU A 363 53.71 -27.53 39.88
CA LEU A 363 52.79 -26.39 40.17
C LEU A 363 51.96 -26.16 38.88
N THR A 364 50.89 -25.35 38.95
CA THR A 364 50.32 -24.54 37.83
C THR A 364 49.78 -25.25 36.55
N SER A 365 48.97 -24.64 35.67
CA SER A 365 47.85 -23.67 35.77
C SER A 365 47.39 -23.28 34.34
N VAL A 366 46.12 -22.84 34.15
CA VAL A 366 45.70 -21.84 33.11
C VAL A 366 45.77 -22.31 31.62
N SER A 367 44.63 -22.54 30.96
CA SER A 367 43.98 -21.71 29.89
C SER A 367 44.69 -21.74 28.51
N MET A 368 44.14 -21.37 27.35
CA MET A 368 42.82 -20.85 26.92
C MET A 368 42.62 -21.13 25.41
N ALA A 369 41.37 -21.00 24.91
CA ALA A 369 40.97 -20.54 23.56
C ALA A 369 41.35 -21.29 22.25
N GLU A 370 40.32 -21.48 21.40
CA GLU A 370 40.26 -21.26 19.92
C GLU A 370 41.21 -22.08 18.98
N GLU A 371 40.84 -22.52 17.76
CA GLU A 371 40.07 -21.82 16.70
C GLU A 371 39.55 -22.74 15.53
N LEU A 372 38.45 -22.29 14.90
CA LEU A 372 37.98 -22.38 13.49
C LEU A 372 38.02 -23.63 12.53
N ASN A 373 36.84 -23.83 11.91
CA ASN A 373 36.54 -24.06 10.47
C ASN A 373 36.85 -25.35 9.68
N ARG A 374 35.78 -25.92 9.08
CA ARG A 374 35.75 -26.43 7.67
C ARG A 374 34.39 -26.19 6.99
N VAL A 375 34.44 -26.08 5.65
CA VAL A 375 33.37 -25.67 4.72
C VAL A 375 33.46 -26.64 3.51
N THR A 376 32.43 -27.01 2.71
CA THR A 376 31.60 -26.19 1.80
C THR A 376 30.53 -27.05 1.10
N SER A 377 29.45 -26.43 0.60
CA SER A 377 28.58 -26.87 -0.55
C SER A 377 27.65 -28.10 -0.36
N ALA A 378 26.42 -28.15 -0.93
CA ALA A 378 26.02 -27.72 -2.29
C ALA A 378 24.50 -27.49 -2.49
N SER A 379 24.15 -26.72 -3.54
CA SER A 379 22.88 -26.68 -4.34
C SER A 379 21.51 -26.47 -3.62
N GLY A 380 20.56 -25.67 -4.11
CA GLY A 380 20.45 -24.85 -5.34
C GLY A 380 18.96 -24.75 -5.79
N PRO A 381 18.42 -23.59 -6.21
CA PRO A 381 16.99 -23.43 -6.52
C PRO A 381 16.64 -23.60 -8.02
N PRO A 382 15.40 -24.00 -8.38
CA PRO A 382 14.94 -24.00 -9.76
C PRO A 382 14.30 -22.68 -10.20
N ASN A 383 14.78 -22.12 -11.31
CA ASN A 383 13.99 -21.27 -12.20
C ASN A 383 13.18 -22.17 -13.15
N LEU A 384 12.04 -21.70 -13.67
CA LEU A 384 11.68 -21.75 -15.10
C LEU A 384 10.27 -21.18 -15.42
N ASN A 385 10.26 -20.28 -16.41
CA ASN A 385 9.25 -20.05 -17.46
C ASN A 385 7.84 -19.46 -17.24
N LEU A 386 7.64 -18.37 -17.98
CA LEU A 386 6.49 -17.97 -18.81
C LEU A 386 5.07 -18.19 -18.27
N LEU A 387 4.36 -17.07 -18.08
CA LEU A 387 3.00 -16.94 -18.60
C LEU A 387 2.75 -15.52 -19.16
N TYR A 388 2.66 -15.42 -20.48
CA TYR A 388 2.01 -14.28 -21.14
C TYR A 388 0.51 -14.33 -20.83
N LEU A 389 -0.09 -13.23 -20.37
CA LEU A 389 -1.54 -13.03 -20.46
C LEU A 389 -1.88 -11.55 -20.60
N PHE A 390 -2.83 -11.28 -21.51
CA PHE A 390 -3.15 -9.97 -22.07
C PHE A 390 -3.70 -8.96 -21.04
N PHE A 391 -3.14 -7.76 -21.00
CA PHE A 391 -3.88 -6.58 -20.55
C PHE A 391 -4.85 -6.13 -21.65
N ARG A 392 -6.13 -6.52 -21.52
CA ARG A 392 -7.20 -5.99 -22.39
C ARG A 392 -7.69 -4.66 -21.81
N ALA A 393 -7.11 -3.57 -22.28
CA ALA A 393 -7.54 -2.22 -21.90
C ALA A 393 -8.99 -1.96 -22.34
N SER A 394 -9.74 -1.20 -21.53
CA SER A 394 -11.15 -0.86 -21.78
C SER A 394 -11.33 -0.23 -23.16
N SER A 395 -12.26 -0.75 -23.94
CA SER A 395 -12.50 -0.34 -25.33
C SER A 395 -13.25 0.99 -25.40
N VAL A 396 -12.50 2.09 -25.47
CA VAL A 396 -13.06 3.42 -25.76
C VAL A 396 -13.34 3.50 -27.26
N ARG A 397 -14.61 3.66 -27.64
CA ARG A 397 -15.01 3.95 -29.04
C ARG A 397 -15.17 5.45 -29.22
N MET A 398 -14.75 5.96 -30.38
CA MET A 398 -14.80 7.39 -30.69
C MET A 398 -15.58 7.68 -31.97
N PHE A 399 -16.32 8.78 -31.93
CA PHE A 399 -17.05 9.36 -33.05
C PHE A 399 -16.51 10.76 -33.35
N TRP A 400 -16.39 11.07 -34.64
CA TRP A 400 -16.03 12.38 -35.15
C TRP A 400 -17.02 12.75 -36.26
N ASN A 401 -17.45 14.02 -36.27
CA ASN A 401 -18.29 14.63 -37.31
C ASN A 401 -19.48 13.78 -37.81
N CYS A 402 -20.58 13.85 -37.05
CA CYS A 402 -21.91 13.44 -37.48
C CYS A 402 -22.82 14.68 -37.67
N VAL A 403 -22.65 15.39 -38.77
CA VAL A 403 -23.73 16.27 -39.28
C VAL A 403 -24.83 15.35 -39.81
N ILE A 404 -25.79 15.05 -38.94
CA ILE A 404 -27.06 14.41 -39.35
C ILE A 404 -27.95 15.53 -39.90
N PRO A 405 -28.19 15.62 -41.22
CA PRO A 405 -29.17 16.56 -41.74
C PRO A 405 -30.55 16.23 -41.16
N LYS A 406 -31.32 17.27 -40.82
CA LYS A 406 -32.74 17.06 -40.45
C LYS A 406 -33.48 16.45 -41.64
N VAL A 407 -34.26 15.41 -41.36
CA VAL A 407 -35.46 15.06 -42.11
C VAL A 407 -36.61 15.90 -41.55
#